data_AF-A0A9X1VNQ5-F1
#
_entry.id   AF-A0A9X1VNQ5-F1
#
_cell.length_a   1.000
_cell.length_b   1.000
_cell.length_c   1.000
_cell.angle_alpha   90.00
_cell.angle_beta   90.00
_cell.angle_gamma   90.00
#
_symmetry.space_group_name_H-M   'P 1'
#
loop_
_entity.id
_entity.type
_entity.pdbx_description
1 polymer ?
#
loop_
_entity_poly.entity_id
_entity_poly.type
_entity_poly.pdbx_seq_one_letter_code
_entity_poly.pdbx_strand_id
1 'polypeptide(L)'
;MRNILILFIFSVFVSGCCSSKIELTGCKHSSGWCNEIRDISSESWKYAQLSKNVYKDDYKFDVSAFFESLEVFSNDKIDYYSELFKDKSNGDLVLVFRGTDSFEDFRTGNNPFKQRQNDYALKIFDEIRNKYGSENYIVAGHSLGGGISIHVSLNRENVVAFSFNGSPVFRNKKNFKNKRYSIVENGEILKIVRLLGKEANQLYTSIGCSKGNLISQHDMKSLALCLTQIGAIKNHQARESLKTNNIDFKYKK
;
A
#
# COMPACT_ATOMS: atom_id res chain seq x y z
N MET A 1 -26.37 49.94 34.98
CA MET A 1 -26.11 49.30 33.67
C MET A 1 -24.85 48.45 33.81
N ARG A 2 -24.98 47.13 33.86
CA ARG A 2 -23.86 46.21 34.11
C ARG A 2 -23.94 45.12 33.06
N ASN A 3 -23.12 45.26 32.02
CA ASN A 3 -23.05 44.34 30.89
C ASN A 3 -22.47 42.99 31.37
N ILE A 4 -23.28 41.93 31.30
CA ILE A 4 -22.84 40.56 31.52
C ILE A 4 -22.40 40.02 30.16
N LEU A 5 -21.09 39.84 30.01
CA LEU A 5 -20.45 39.17 28.89
C LEU A 5 -20.74 37.66 29.00
N ILE A 6 -21.64 37.14 28.17
CA ILE A 6 -21.89 35.70 28.08
C ILE A 6 -20.77 35.09 27.23
N LEU A 7 -19.81 34.43 27.88
CA LEU A 7 -18.77 33.64 27.24
C LEU A 7 -19.38 32.30 26.80
N PHE A 8 -19.65 32.13 25.50
CA PHE A 8 -20.01 30.82 24.94
C PHE A 8 -18.77 29.91 24.93
N ILE A 9 -18.68 29.02 25.90
CA ILE A 9 -17.72 27.91 25.89
C ILE A 9 -18.26 26.87 24.89
N PHE A 10 -17.75 26.90 23.66
CA PHE A 10 -17.93 25.80 22.71
C PHE A 10 -17.12 24.60 23.20
N SER A 11 -17.79 23.70 23.92
CA SER A 11 -17.23 22.39 24.25
C SER A 11 -17.13 21.57 22.97
N VAL A 12 -15.95 21.55 22.36
CA VAL A 12 -15.62 20.63 21.28
C VAL A 12 -15.48 19.24 21.88
N PHE A 13 -16.55 18.45 21.81
CA PHE A 13 -16.47 17.02 22.02
C PHE A 13 -15.59 16.42 20.92
N VAL A 14 -14.31 16.21 21.22
CA VAL A 14 -13.42 15.38 20.42
C VAL A 14 -13.86 13.93 20.64
N SER A 15 -14.84 13.48 19.86
CA SER A 15 -15.15 12.06 19.74
C SER A 15 -13.90 11.35 19.22
N GLY A 16 -13.19 10.70 20.14
CA GLY A 16 -11.95 9.97 19.86
C GLY A 16 -12.19 8.85 18.85
N CYS A 17 -11.56 8.96 17.69
CA CYS A 17 -11.35 7.84 16.80
C CYS A 17 -10.53 6.78 17.57
N CYS A 18 -11.18 5.70 18.02
CA CYS A 18 -10.48 4.52 18.52
C CYS A 18 -9.78 3.83 17.35
N SER A 19 -8.54 4.22 17.04
CA SER A 19 -7.64 3.34 16.32
C SER A 19 -7.11 2.31 17.31
N SER A 20 -7.41 1.03 17.06
CA SER A 20 -6.81 -0.06 17.84
C SER A 20 -5.32 -0.12 17.52
N LYS A 21 -4.48 0.35 18.44
CA LYS A 21 -3.03 0.18 18.31
C LYS A 21 -2.68 -1.27 18.61
N ILE A 22 -1.93 -1.91 17.72
CA ILE A 22 -1.34 -3.22 17.98
C ILE A 22 -0.07 -3.00 18.79
N GLU A 23 0.07 -3.73 19.90
CA GLU A 23 1.28 -3.74 20.71
C GLU A 23 2.39 -4.53 19.99
N LEU A 24 3.59 -3.98 19.97
CA LEU A 24 4.73 -4.65 19.34
C LEU A 24 5.41 -5.61 20.32
N THR A 25 5.64 -6.84 19.89
CA THR A 25 6.21 -7.90 20.71
C THR A 25 7.49 -8.48 20.10
N GLY A 26 8.31 -9.17 20.89
CA GLY A 26 9.48 -9.89 20.36
C GLY A 26 10.57 -9.01 19.74
N CYS A 27 10.64 -7.72 20.10
CA CYS A 27 11.56 -6.74 19.52
C CYS A 27 13.05 -6.97 19.86
N LYS A 28 13.35 -7.86 20.83
CA LYS A 28 14.72 -8.27 21.18
C LYS A 28 15.29 -9.35 20.24
N HIS A 29 14.54 -9.75 19.22
CA HIS A 29 15.01 -10.74 18.25
C HIS A 29 16.29 -10.27 17.56
N SER A 30 17.12 -11.22 17.15
CA SER A 30 18.47 -10.98 16.65
C SER A 30 18.54 -10.17 15.36
N SER A 31 17.44 -10.11 14.60
CA SER A 31 17.27 -9.27 13.41
C SER A 31 16.97 -7.80 13.70
N GLY A 32 16.65 -7.45 14.95
CA GLY A 32 16.25 -6.10 15.35
C GLY A 32 14.78 -5.72 15.05
N TRP A 33 14.00 -6.63 14.48
CA TRP A 33 12.58 -6.40 14.17
C TRP A 33 11.64 -7.05 15.19
N CYS A 34 10.50 -6.43 15.48
CA CYS A 34 9.42 -7.02 16.27
C CYS A 34 8.65 -8.09 15.47
N ASN A 35 7.84 -8.90 16.14
CA ASN A 35 7.06 -9.98 15.52
C ASN A 35 6.12 -9.46 14.45
N GLU A 36 5.35 -8.42 14.76
CA GLU A 36 4.31 -7.86 13.91
C GLU A 36 4.91 -7.29 12.61
N ILE A 37 6.10 -6.68 12.71
CA ILE A 37 6.85 -6.19 11.55
C ILE A 37 7.35 -7.34 10.68
N ARG A 38 7.80 -8.45 11.28
CA ARG A 38 8.20 -9.64 10.53
C ARG A 38 7.02 -10.28 9.83
N ASP A 39 5.90 -10.42 10.53
CA ASP A 39 4.72 -11.10 10.02
C ASP A 39 4.11 -10.31 8.86
N ILE A 40 3.95 -8.99 8.99
CA ILE A 40 3.45 -8.17 7.87
C ILE A 40 4.42 -8.17 6.70
N SER A 41 5.74 -8.15 6.95
CA SER A 41 6.73 -8.23 5.87
C SER A 41 6.69 -9.59 5.16
N SER A 42 6.47 -10.69 5.90
CA SER A 42 6.28 -12.03 5.33
C SER A 42 5.00 -12.14 4.49
N GLU A 43 3.95 -11.38 4.83
CA GLU A 43 2.68 -11.33 4.08
C GLU A 43 2.76 -10.41 2.84
N SER A 44 3.51 -9.30 2.93
CA SER A 44 3.42 -8.21 1.95
C SER A 44 4.56 -8.12 0.93
N TRP A 45 5.70 -8.77 1.14
CA TRP A 45 6.92 -8.55 0.33
C TRP A 45 6.68 -8.75 -1.17
N LYS A 46 5.92 -9.77 -1.56
CA LYS A 46 5.69 -10.11 -2.96
C LYS A 46 4.84 -9.06 -3.68
N TYR A 47 3.84 -8.50 -2.98
CA TYR A 47 3.02 -7.41 -3.49
C TYR A 47 3.80 -6.08 -3.55
N ALA A 48 4.79 -5.89 -2.67
CA ALA A 48 5.70 -4.77 -2.75
C ALA A 48 6.58 -4.84 -4.00
N GLN A 49 7.12 -6.03 -4.33
CA GLN A 49 7.88 -6.23 -5.58
C GLN A 49 7.02 -5.99 -6.82
N LEU A 50 5.77 -6.50 -6.86
CA LEU A 50 4.85 -6.19 -7.96
C LEU A 50 4.55 -4.69 -8.05
N SER A 51 4.32 -4.02 -6.92
CA SER A 51 4.07 -2.56 -6.88
C SER A 51 5.26 -1.76 -7.39
N LYS A 52 6.49 -2.30 -7.31
CA LYS A 52 7.67 -1.71 -7.95
C LYS A 52 7.74 -2.03 -9.46
N ASN A 53 7.33 -3.22 -9.88
CA ASN A 53 7.48 -3.69 -11.26
C ASN A 53 6.53 -3.03 -12.27
N VAL A 54 5.41 -2.47 -11.79
CA VAL A 54 4.43 -1.74 -12.63
C VAL A 54 4.90 -0.32 -13.02
N TYR A 55 6.04 0.13 -12.49
CA TYR A 55 6.69 1.38 -12.92
C TYR A 55 7.47 1.17 -14.23
N LYS A 56 7.55 2.23 -15.04
CA LYS A 56 8.29 2.24 -16.31
C LYS A 56 9.76 2.60 -16.07
N ASP A 57 10.48 1.76 -15.33
CA ASP A 57 11.91 1.93 -15.11
C ASP A 57 12.70 0.64 -15.37
N ASP A 58 14.02 0.79 -15.45
CA ASP A 58 14.95 -0.27 -15.85
C ASP A 58 15.05 -1.41 -14.83
N TYR A 59 14.68 -1.16 -13.56
CA TYR A 59 14.82 -2.16 -12.50
C TYR A 59 13.49 -2.84 -12.20
N LYS A 60 13.44 -4.14 -12.50
CA LYS A 60 12.34 -5.02 -12.11
C LYS A 60 12.85 -6.18 -11.27
N PHE A 61 12.08 -6.55 -10.26
CA PHE A 61 12.25 -7.81 -9.57
C PHE A 61 11.81 -8.96 -10.49
N ASP A 62 12.59 -10.03 -10.54
CA ASP A 62 12.11 -11.29 -11.07
C ASP A 62 11.13 -11.91 -10.06
N VAL A 63 9.87 -11.95 -10.49
CA VAL A 63 8.73 -12.48 -9.76
C VAL A 63 8.10 -13.69 -10.46
N SER A 64 8.73 -14.18 -11.54
CA SER A 64 8.18 -15.20 -12.44
C SER A 64 7.95 -16.55 -11.74
N ALA A 65 8.70 -16.83 -10.67
CA ALA A 65 8.49 -18.02 -9.84
C ALA A 65 7.16 -17.97 -9.06
N PHE A 66 6.65 -16.77 -8.75
CA PHE A 66 5.51 -16.58 -7.85
C PHE A 66 4.24 -16.13 -8.57
N PHE A 67 4.39 -15.42 -9.69
CA PHE A 67 3.26 -14.85 -10.42
C PHE A 67 3.29 -15.17 -11.90
N GLU A 68 2.10 -15.21 -12.48
CA GLU A 68 1.84 -15.19 -13.91
C GLU A 68 1.16 -13.85 -14.25
N SER A 69 1.70 -13.10 -15.21
CA SER A 69 1.01 -11.91 -15.72
C SER A 69 -0.12 -12.35 -16.64
N LEU A 70 -1.33 -11.82 -16.41
CA LEU A 70 -2.52 -12.17 -17.18
C LEU A 70 -2.89 -11.06 -18.16
N GLU A 71 -2.93 -9.81 -17.68
CA GLU A 71 -3.50 -8.70 -18.46
C GLU A 71 -2.98 -7.35 -17.98
N VAL A 72 -2.75 -6.44 -18.92
CA VAL A 72 -2.34 -5.05 -18.65
C VAL A 72 -3.48 -4.11 -19.03
N PHE A 73 -3.77 -3.14 -18.17
CA PHE A 73 -4.79 -2.12 -18.40
C PHE A 73 -4.13 -0.74 -18.32
N SER A 74 -4.30 0.06 -19.36
CA SER A 74 -3.77 1.42 -19.41
C SER A 74 -4.78 2.41 -20.00
N ASN A 75 -4.67 3.67 -19.57
CA ASN A 75 -5.40 4.77 -20.17
C ASN A 75 -4.57 6.06 -20.06
N ASP A 76 -3.88 6.37 -21.15
CA ASP A 76 -2.93 7.48 -21.22
C ASP A 76 -3.61 8.85 -20.99
N LYS A 77 -4.91 8.99 -21.31
CA LYS A 77 -5.66 10.25 -21.10
C LYS A 77 -5.79 10.64 -19.63
N ILE A 78 -5.62 9.68 -18.73
CA ILE A 78 -5.70 9.87 -17.27
C ILE A 78 -4.44 9.36 -16.56
N ASP A 79 -3.37 9.07 -17.31
CA ASP A 79 -2.11 8.49 -16.81
C ASP A 79 -2.30 7.22 -15.95
N TYR A 80 -3.28 6.39 -16.33
CA TYR A 80 -3.61 5.17 -15.60
C TYR A 80 -2.81 3.98 -16.13
N TYR A 81 -2.27 3.17 -15.22
CA TYR A 81 -1.68 1.88 -15.52
C TYR A 81 -1.94 0.91 -14.37
N SER A 82 -2.37 -0.31 -14.70
CA SER A 82 -2.43 -1.43 -13.79
C SER A 82 -2.16 -2.74 -14.50
N GLU A 83 -1.67 -3.72 -13.77
CA GLU A 83 -1.42 -5.07 -14.29
C GLU A 83 -2.05 -6.11 -13.36
N LEU A 84 -2.69 -7.11 -13.97
CA LEU A 84 -3.31 -8.23 -13.32
C LEU A 84 -2.38 -9.43 -13.36
N PHE A 85 -2.15 -10.01 -12.19
CA PHE A 85 -1.36 -11.22 -12.00
C PHE A 85 -2.21 -12.33 -11.38
N LYS A 86 -1.82 -13.57 -11.63
CA LYS A 86 -2.26 -14.75 -10.88
C LYS A 86 -1.15 -15.21 -9.95
N ASP A 87 -1.46 -15.34 -8.67
CA ASP A 87 -0.56 -15.95 -7.71
C ASP A 87 -0.51 -17.47 -7.94
N LYS A 88 0.69 -17.99 -8.24
CA LYS A 88 0.88 -19.41 -8.57
C LYS A 88 0.68 -20.34 -7.38
N SER A 89 0.75 -19.83 -6.15
CA SER A 89 0.66 -20.65 -4.94
C SER A 89 -0.79 -21.00 -4.56
N ASN A 90 -1.74 -20.10 -4.82
CA ASN A 90 -3.12 -20.25 -4.38
C ASN A 90 -4.17 -19.89 -5.45
N GLY A 91 -3.74 -19.35 -6.60
CA GLY A 91 -4.61 -18.95 -7.69
C GLY A 91 -5.28 -17.58 -7.52
N ASP A 92 -4.97 -16.84 -6.44
CA ASP A 92 -5.55 -15.52 -6.20
C ASP A 92 -5.20 -14.53 -7.33
N LEU A 93 -6.15 -13.65 -7.63
CA LEU A 93 -5.97 -12.58 -8.60
C LEU A 93 -5.46 -11.31 -7.92
N VAL A 94 -4.34 -10.80 -8.41
CA VAL A 94 -3.62 -9.64 -7.84
C VAL A 94 -3.61 -8.51 -8.87
N LEU A 95 -4.40 -7.46 -8.62
CA LEU A 95 -4.43 -6.27 -9.46
C LEU A 95 -3.54 -5.18 -8.85
N VAL A 96 -2.52 -4.76 -9.59
CA VAL A 96 -1.48 -3.86 -9.08
C VAL A 96 -1.52 -2.54 -9.84
N PHE A 97 -1.68 -1.44 -9.12
CA PHE A 97 -1.79 -0.10 -9.68
C PHE A 97 -0.44 0.62 -9.62
N ARG A 98 -0.01 1.20 -10.74
CA ARG A 98 1.13 2.11 -10.77
C ARG A 98 0.77 3.40 -10.06
N GLY A 99 1.73 3.98 -9.34
CA GLY A 99 1.62 5.36 -8.88
C GLY A 99 1.91 6.35 -10.01
N THR A 100 2.24 7.59 -9.64
CA THR A 100 2.82 8.55 -10.58
C THR A 100 4.34 8.50 -10.50
N ASP A 101 4.99 8.69 -11.65
CA ASP A 101 6.45 8.64 -11.80
C ASP A 101 7.15 9.92 -11.31
N SER A 102 6.41 10.99 -10.98
CA SER A 102 6.98 12.22 -10.43
C SER A 102 6.28 12.69 -9.15
N PHE A 103 7.11 12.99 -8.14
CA PHE A 103 6.64 13.52 -6.86
C PHE A 103 6.06 14.95 -7.01
N GLU A 104 6.50 15.69 -8.02
CA GLU A 104 5.95 17.02 -8.34
C GLU A 104 4.55 16.93 -8.99
N ASP A 105 4.33 15.98 -9.91
CA ASP A 105 3.00 15.70 -10.49
C ASP A 105 2.03 15.15 -9.45
N PHE A 106 2.54 14.52 -8.38
CA PHE A 106 1.70 14.13 -7.26
C PHE A 106 1.14 15.35 -6.51
N ARG A 107 1.94 16.41 -6.32
CA ARG A 107 1.49 17.66 -5.67
C ARG A 107 0.59 18.51 -6.57
N THR A 108 0.76 18.45 -7.89
CA THR A 108 0.12 19.38 -8.83
C THR A 108 -0.95 18.74 -9.72
N GLY A 109 -0.83 17.44 -10.04
CA GLY A 109 -1.62 16.75 -11.08
C GLY A 109 -2.67 15.75 -10.57
N ASN A 110 -2.43 15.07 -9.44
CA ASN A 110 -3.43 14.15 -8.88
C ASN A 110 -4.41 14.85 -7.94
N ASN A 111 -5.35 15.53 -8.59
CA ASN A 111 -6.35 16.34 -7.93
C ASN A 111 -7.28 15.47 -7.03
N PRO A 112 -7.26 15.65 -5.69
CA PRO A 112 -8.20 14.96 -4.77
C PRO A 112 -9.68 15.27 -5.08
N PHE A 113 -9.94 16.34 -5.84
CA PHE A 113 -11.25 16.73 -6.32
C PHE A 113 -11.71 15.97 -7.58
N LYS A 114 -10.79 15.45 -8.43
CA LYS A 114 -11.11 14.70 -9.66
C LYS A 114 -10.43 13.32 -9.70
N GLN A 115 -10.98 12.38 -8.94
CA GLN A 115 -10.48 11.00 -8.79
C GLN A 115 -10.79 10.07 -9.99
N ARG A 116 -10.51 10.51 -11.24
CA ARG A 116 -10.83 9.75 -12.45
C ARG A 116 -10.15 8.39 -12.52
N GLN A 117 -8.91 8.28 -12.04
CA GLN A 117 -8.21 6.99 -11.94
C GLN A 117 -8.92 6.02 -10.98
N ASN A 118 -9.50 6.51 -9.88
CA ASN A 118 -10.27 5.67 -8.97
C ASN A 118 -11.54 5.13 -9.61
N ASP A 119 -12.30 5.98 -10.30
CA ASP A 119 -13.52 5.53 -11.00
C ASP A 119 -13.18 4.53 -12.12
N TYR A 120 -12.08 4.75 -12.86
CA TYR A 120 -11.60 3.80 -13.87
C TYR A 120 -11.11 2.49 -13.24
N ALA A 121 -10.38 2.53 -12.12
CA ALA A 121 -9.94 1.34 -11.40
C ALA A 121 -11.11 0.47 -10.93
N LEU A 122 -12.20 1.09 -10.45
CA LEU A 122 -13.42 0.35 -10.10
C LEU A 122 -14.05 -0.34 -11.31
N LYS A 123 -14.08 0.33 -12.46
CA LYS A 123 -14.58 -0.27 -13.71
C LYS A 123 -13.72 -1.46 -14.13
N ILE A 124 -12.40 -1.31 -14.19
CA ILE A 124 -11.47 -2.39 -14.53
C ILE A 124 -11.60 -3.56 -13.56
N PHE A 125 -11.69 -3.28 -12.27
CA PHE A 125 -11.88 -4.31 -11.27
C PHE A 125 -13.18 -5.11 -11.48
N ASP A 126 -14.29 -4.44 -11.80
CA ASP A 126 -15.56 -5.11 -12.10
C ASP A 126 -15.48 -5.96 -13.38
N GLU A 127 -14.78 -5.48 -14.41
CA GLU A 127 -14.52 -6.23 -15.64
C GLU A 127 -13.70 -7.50 -15.37
N ILE A 128 -12.63 -7.38 -14.58
CA ILE A 128 -11.82 -8.53 -14.14
C ILE A 128 -12.69 -9.51 -13.35
N ARG A 129 -13.53 -9.01 -12.43
CA ARG A 129 -14.41 -9.85 -11.62
C ARG A 129 -15.38 -10.66 -12.47
N ASN A 130 -16.01 -10.01 -13.44
CA ASN A 130 -16.94 -10.65 -14.35
C ASN A 130 -16.25 -11.66 -15.29
N LYS A 131 -15.02 -11.35 -15.73
CA LYS A 131 -14.28 -12.18 -16.69
C LYS A 131 -13.69 -13.43 -16.06
N TYR A 132 -13.01 -13.28 -14.92
CA TYR A 132 -12.20 -14.37 -14.38
C TYR A 132 -12.92 -15.18 -13.30
N GLY A 133 -13.84 -14.58 -12.55
CA GLY A 133 -14.48 -15.21 -11.40
C GLY A 133 -13.47 -15.59 -10.30
N SER A 134 -13.50 -14.92 -9.15
CA SER A 134 -12.70 -15.30 -7.99
C SER A 134 -13.43 -14.93 -6.70
N GLU A 135 -13.26 -15.75 -5.67
CA GLU A 135 -13.76 -15.44 -4.33
C GLU A 135 -12.88 -14.42 -3.62
N ASN A 136 -11.58 -14.36 -3.96
CA ASN A 136 -10.61 -13.48 -3.33
C ASN A 136 -9.85 -12.66 -4.37
N TYR A 137 -9.81 -11.35 -4.14
CA TYR A 137 -8.99 -10.42 -4.90
C TYR A 137 -8.00 -9.74 -3.99
N ILE A 138 -6.78 -9.56 -4.48
CA ILE A 138 -5.77 -8.72 -3.86
C ILE A 138 -5.57 -7.50 -4.75
N VAL A 139 -5.53 -6.33 -4.12
CA VAL A 139 -5.15 -5.08 -4.79
C VAL A 139 -3.92 -4.49 -4.12
N ALA A 140 -2.99 -4.02 -4.93
CA ALA A 140 -1.75 -3.45 -4.42
C ALA A 140 -1.33 -2.19 -5.17
N GLY A 141 -0.51 -1.36 -4.55
CA GLY A 141 0.12 -0.24 -5.24
C GLY A 141 0.95 0.64 -4.31
N HIS A 142 1.76 1.49 -4.94
CA HIS A 142 2.63 2.45 -4.26
C HIS A 142 2.18 3.89 -4.51
N SER A 143 2.41 4.80 -3.56
CA SER A 143 2.11 6.24 -3.72
C SER A 143 0.63 6.42 -4.12
N LEU A 144 0.33 7.07 -5.25
CA LEU A 144 -1.03 7.15 -5.80
C LEU A 144 -1.68 5.76 -5.96
N GLY A 145 -0.95 4.77 -6.47
CA GLY A 145 -1.44 3.41 -6.68
C GLY A 145 -1.87 2.74 -5.38
N GLY A 146 -1.22 3.07 -4.26
CA GLY A 146 -1.66 2.65 -2.92
C GLY A 146 -2.99 3.29 -2.52
N GLY A 147 -3.19 4.56 -2.86
CA GLY A 147 -4.49 5.24 -2.68
C GLY A 147 -5.60 4.60 -3.52
N ILE A 148 -5.31 4.23 -4.76
CA ILE A 148 -6.25 3.53 -5.66
C ILE A 148 -6.59 2.14 -5.10
N SER A 149 -5.61 1.39 -4.58
CA SER A 149 -5.85 0.06 -4.00
C SER A 149 -6.80 0.13 -2.80
N ILE A 150 -6.61 1.10 -1.91
CA ILE A 150 -7.53 1.39 -0.80
C ILE A 150 -8.91 1.82 -1.32
N HIS A 151 -8.97 2.65 -2.35
CA HIS A 151 -10.24 3.05 -2.96
C HIS A 151 -11.04 1.84 -3.46
N VAL A 152 -10.41 0.89 -4.17
CA VAL A 152 -11.09 -0.32 -4.64
C VAL A 152 -11.61 -1.13 -3.46
N SER A 153 -10.78 -1.38 -2.45
CA SER A 153 -11.16 -2.16 -1.27
C SER A 153 -12.22 -1.46 -0.39
N LEU A 154 -12.35 -0.13 -0.42
CA LEU A 154 -13.47 0.54 0.25
C LEU A 154 -14.82 0.36 -0.46
N ASN A 155 -14.78 0.06 -1.77
CA ASN A 155 -15.94 0.11 -2.64
C ASN A 155 -16.31 -1.24 -3.26
N ARG A 156 -15.54 -2.30 -3.02
CA ARG A 156 -15.83 -3.68 -3.45
C ARG A 156 -15.54 -4.66 -2.31
N GLU A 157 -16.41 -5.66 -2.14
CA GLU A 157 -16.24 -6.71 -1.12
C GLU A 157 -15.22 -7.76 -1.54
N ASN A 158 -14.71 -8.54 -0.57
CA ASN A 158 -13.76 -9.62 -0.79
C ASN A 158 -12.47 -9.16 -1.48
N VAL A 159 -11.96 -7.99 -1.04
CA VAL A 159 -10.74 -7.38 -1.58
C VAL A 159 -9.74 -7.08 -0.49
N VAL A 160 -8.66 -7.84 -0.42
CA VAL A 160 -7.51 -7.52 0.44
C VAL A 160 -6.67 -6.42 -0.22
N ALA A 161 -6.40 -5.33 0.49
CA ALA A 161 -5.57 -4.25 -0.04
C ALA A 161 -4.21 -4.15 0.64
N PHE A 162 -3.16 -4.01 -0.16
CA PHE A 162 -1.84 -3.57 0.28
C PHE A 162 -1.55 -2.19 -0.30
N SER A 163 -1.15 -1.27 0.55
CA SER A 163 -0.83 0.11 0.18
C SER A 163 0.57 0.42 0.71
N PHE A 164 1.50 0.71 -0.19
CA PHE A 164 2.89 1.00 0.12
C PHE A 164 3.14 2.50 -0.02
N ASN A 165 3.51 3.18 1.06
CA ASN A 165 3.60 4.65 1.10
C ASN A 165 2.40 5.32 0.41
N GLY A 166 1.19 4.80 0.65
CA GLY A 166 0.03 5.18 -0.15
C GLY A 166 -0.45 6.59 0.13
N SER A 167 -0.95 7.25 -0.90
CA SER A 167 -1.56 8.57 -0.78
C SER A 167 -3.00 8.47 -0.26
N PRO A 168 -3.51 9.47 0.50
CA PRO A 168 -4.89 9.47 1.02
C PRO A 168 -5.91 9.89 -0.05
N VAL A 169 -5.78 9.37 -1.28
CA VAL A 169 -6.59 9.74 -2.46
C VAL A 169 -7.65 8.68 -2.70
N PHE A 170 -8.61 8.57 -1.79
CA PHE A 170 -9.71 7.62 -1.90
C PHE A 170 -11.03 8.24 -1.42
N ARG A 171 -12.14 7.55 -1.69
CA ARG A 171 -13.49 7.89 -1.21
C ARG A 171 -14.16 6.62 -0.74
N ASN A 172 -14.84 6.72 0.38
CA ASN A 172 -15.60 5.61 0.92
C ASN A 172 -17.08 5.79 0.55
N LYS A 173 -17.57 5.05 -0.45
CA LYS A 173 -19.00 5.08 -0.84
C LYS A 173 -19.79 3.91 -0.24
N LYS A 174 -19.16 2.75 -0.03
CA LYS A 174 -19.85 1.51 0.40
C LYS A 174 -19.38 0.94 1.75
N ASN A 175 -18.18 1.27 2.21
CA ASN A 175 -17.64 0.91 3.52
C ASN A 175 -17.58 -0.60 3.83
N PHE A 176 -17.11 -1.41 2.88
CA PHE A 176 -16.93 -2.85 3.09
C PHE A 176 -15.91 -3.17 4.19
N LYS A 177 -16.11 -4.27 4.91
CA LYS A 177 -15.20 -4.74 5.97
C LYS A 177 -14.11 -5.67 5.40
N ASN A 178 -13.22 -5.10 4.60
CA ASN A 178 -12.07 -5.82 4.05
C ASN A 178 -10.82 -5.65 4.92
N LYS A 179 -9.87 -6.59 4.77
CA LYS A 179 -8.50 -6.42 5.26
C LYS A 179 -7.77 -5.38 4.40
N ARG A 180 -7.13 -4.40 5.06
CA ARG A 180 -6.34 -3.36 4.42
C ARG A 180 -5.06 -3.16 5.21
N TYR A 181 -3.94 -3.20 4.52
CA TYR A 181 -2.61 -3.03 5.10
C TYR A 181 -1.96 -1.80 4.49
N SER A 182 -1.66 -0.81 5.33
CA SER A 182 -0.94 0.39 4.94
C SER A 182 0.45 0.31 5.52
N ILE A 183 1.45 0.11 4.67
CA ILE A 183 2.84 -0.11 5.03
C ILE A 183 3.65 1.09 4.55
N VAL A 184 4.30 1.76 5.48
CA VAL A 184 4.77 3.12 5.28
C VAL A 184 6.18 3.26 5.84
N GLU A 185 7.06 3.90 5.08
CA GLU A 185 8.39 4.30 5.53
C GLU A 185 8.36 5.43 6.57
N ASN A 186 9.22 5.31 7.58
CA ASN A 186 9.34 6.30 8.64
C ASN A 186 9.82 7.63 8.09
N GLY A 187 8.98 8.66 8.16
CA GLY A 187 9.37 10.02 7.79
C GLY A 187 9.13 10.35 6.32
N GLU A 188 8.49 9.48 5.55
CA GLU A 188 8.17 9.78 4.15
C GLU A 188 7.23 11.01 4.01
N ILE A 189 7.36 11.68 2.87
CA ILE A 189 6.78 13.00 2.58
C ILE A 189 5.24 13.07 2.64
N LEU A 190 4.53 11.99 2.31
CA LEU A 190 3.08 11.90 2.35
C LEU A 190 2.53 11.80 3.76
N LYS A 191 3.36 11.68 4.80
CA LYS A 191 2.91 11.70 6.20
C LYS A 191 2.10 12.95 6.49
N ILE A 192 2.53 14.10 5.96
CA ILE A 192 1.83 15.38 6.14
C ILE A 192 0.49 15.38 5.40
N VAL A 193 0.45 14.84 4.19
CA VAL A 193 -0.77 14.77 3.39
C VAL A 193 -1.80 13.84 4.07
N ARG A 194 -1.34 12.74 4.64
CA ARG A 194 -2.15 11.76 5.38
C ARG A 194 -2.69 12.30 6.68
N LEU A 195 -1.93 13.13 7.40
CA LEU A 195 -2.41 13.83 8.61
C LEU A 195 -3.62 14.73 8.33
N LEU A 196 -3.74 15.27 7.12
CA LEU A 196 -4.84 16.14 6.71
C LEU A 196 -6.01 15.36 6.06
N GLY A 197 -5.79 14.08 5.74
CA GLY A 197 -6.78 13.20 5.11
C GLY A 197 -7.57 12.37 6.13
N LYS A 198 -8.76 11.90 5.74
CA LYS A 198 -9.46 10.85 6.49
C LYS A 198 -8.86 9.50 6.10
N GLU A 199 -8.25 8.82 7.05
CA GLU A 199 -7.72 7.47 6.85
C GLU A 199 -8.82 6.41 6.84
N ALA A 200 -8.67 5.39 5.99
CA ALA A 200 -9.54 4.23 5.99
C ALA A 200 -9.30 3.38 7.25
N ASN A 201 -10.27 2.53 7.62
CA ASN A 201 -10.00 1.47 8.60
C ASN A 201 -9.03 0.44 7.96
N GLN A 202 -7.80 0.40 8.50
CA GLN A 202 -6.67 -0.36 7.98
C GLN A 202 -5.67 -0.64 9.10
N LEU A 203 -4.90 -1.72 8.95
CA LEU A 203 -3.71 -1.94 9.75
C LEU A 203 -2.58 -1.05 9.22
N TYR A 204 -2.26 0.00 9.98
CA TYR A 204 -1.17 0.90 9.68
C TYR A 204 0.14 0.40 10.30
N THR A 205 1.16 0.19 9.47
CA THR A 205 2.50 -0.23 9.89
C THR A 205 3.53 0.77 9.41
N SER A 206 4.20 1.43 10.35
CA SER A 206 5.37 2.28 10.08
C SER A 206 6.64 1.46 10.19
N ILE A 207 7.50 1.47 9.17
CA ILE A 207 8.74 0.69 9.11
C ILE A 207 9.90 1.63 8.80
N GLY A 208 11.05 1.41 9.42
CA GLY A 208 12.27 2.21 9.20
C GLY A 208 13.24 1.50 8.26
N CYS A 209 12.84 1.29 7.02
CA CYS A 209 13.60 0.52 6.04
C CYS A 209 14.73 1.34 5.40
N SER A 210 14.54 2.64 5.25
CA SER A 210 15.52 3.57 4.66
C SER A 210 15.93 4.69 5.60
N LYS A 211 17.19 5.15 5.44
CA LYS A 211 17.74 6.35 6.06
C LYS A 211 18.04 7.36 4.96
N GLY A 212 17.70 8.63 5.15
CA GLY A 212 17.99 9.67 4.16
C GLY A 212 16.95 10.77 4.12
N ASN A 213 16.85 11.44 2.97
CA ASN A 213 15.87 12.50 2.73
C ASN A 213 14.47 11.92 2.43
N LEU A 214 13.45 12.78 2.45
CA LEU A 214 12.04 12.41 2.30
C LEU A 214 11.73 11.64 1.00
N ILE A 215 12.50 11.90 -0.08
CA ILE A 215 12.34 11.25 -1.39
C ILE A 215 12.91 9.82 -1.34
N SER A 216 14.08 9.63 -0.75
CA SER A 216 14.68 8.30 -0.58
C SER A 216 13.82 7.37 0.27
N GLN A 217 13.06 7.94 1.21
CA GLN A 217 12.09 7.22 2.04
C GLN A 217 10.77 6.94 1.33
N HIS A 218 10.55 7.49 0.13
CA HIS A 218 9.40 7.23 -0.72
C HIS A 218 9.74 6.31 -1.91
N ASP A 219 10.91 5.68 -1.90
CA ASP A 219 11.34 4.78 -2.98
C ASP A 219 10.76 3.37 -2.83
N MET A 220 9.96 2.95 -3.81
CA MET A 220 9.32 1.64 -3.78
C MET A 220 10.32 0.49 -3.89
N LYS A 221 11.46 0.68 -4.57
CA LYS A 221 12.48 -0.37 -4.70
C LYS A 221 13.09 -0.68 -3.33
N SER A 222 13.51 0.36 -2.62
CA SER A 222 14.09 0.26 -1.28
C SER A 222 13.12 -0.37 -0.28
N LEU A 223 11.86 0.05 -0.31
CA LEU A 223 10.82 -0.54 0.55
C LEU A 223 10.58 -2.02 0.21
N ALA A 224 10.45 -2.37 -1.08
CA ALA A 224 10.27 -3.76 -1.51
C ALA A 224 11.46 -4.65 -1.11
N LEU A 225 12.70 -4.17 -1.30
CA LEU A 225 13.92 -4.85 -0.86
C LEU A 225 13.91 -5.11 0.64
N CYS A 226 13.58 -4.09 1.43
CA CYS A 226 13.56 -4.22 2.87
C CYS A 226 12.48 -5.19 3.36
N LEU A 227 11.25 -5.10 2.85
CA LEU A 227 10.18 -6.04 3.18
C LEU A 227 10.55 -7.47 2.79
N THR A 228 11.21 -7.66 1.65
CA THR A 228 11.70 -8.98 1.23
C THR A 228 12.76 -9.52 2.19
N GLN A 229 13.70 -8.67 2.62
CA GLN A 229 14.74 -9.02 3.61
C GLN A 229 14.14 -9.39 4.97
N ILE A 230 13.20 -8.61 5.48
CA ILE A 230 12.54 -8.88 6.76
C ILE A 230 11.67 -10.14 6.64
N GLY A 231 10.88 -10.25 5.56
CA GLY A 231 10.03 -11.40 5.28
C GLY A 231 10.82 -12.70 5.20
N ALA A 232 12.03 -12.66 4.61
CA ALA A 232 12.97 -13.77 4.51
C ALA A 232 13.48 -14.29 5.86
N ILE A 233 13.23 -13.60 6.98
CA ILE A 233 13.54 -14.14 8.31
C ILE A 233 12.65 -15.35 8.63
N LYS A 234 11.38 -15.35 8.20
CA LYS A 234 10.39 -16.39 8.52
C LYS A 234 9.78 -17.07 7.28
N ASN A 235 9.85 -16.46 6.10
CA ASN A 235 9.21 -16.95 4.88
C ASN A 235 10.26 -17.51 3.89
N HIS A 236 10.13 -18.79 3.53
CA HIS A 236 11.03 -19.45 2.58
C HIS A 236 10.94 -18.86 1.16
N GLN A 237 9.74 -18.54 0.68
CA GLN A 237 9.55 -17.93 -0.65
C GLN A 237 10.21 -16.55 -0.73
N ALA A 238 10.20 -15.78 0.36
CA ALA A 238 10.94 -14.52 0.42
C ALA A 238 12.46 -14.75 0.32
N ARG A 239 13.00 -15.82 0.95
CA ARG A 239 14.42 -16.21 0.79
C ARG A 239 14.74 -16.64 -0.63
N GLU A 240 13.84 -17.37 -1.28
CA GLU A 240 14.00 -17.75 -2.69
C GLU A 240 14.00 -16.52 -3.58
N SER A 241 13.08 -15.58 -3.37
CA SER A 241 13.03 -14.32 -4.12
C SER A 241 14.34 -13.53 -3.99
N LEU A 242 14.94 -13.45 -2.80
CA LEU A 242 16.26 -12.84 -2.62
C LEU A 242 17.33 -13.51 -3.51
N LYS A 243 17.35 -14.84 -3.56
CA LYS A 243 18.31 -15.59 -4.40
C LYS A 243 18.05 -15.34 -5.89
N THR A 244 16.81 -15.46 -6.35
CA THR A 244 16.42 -15.22 -7.75
C THR A 244 16.81 -13.81 -8.22
N ASN A 245 16.71 -12.83 -7.33
CA ASN A 245 17.02 -11.44 -7.63
C ASN A 245 18.48 -11.05 -7.35
N ASN A 246 19.35 -12.01 -7.03
CA ASN A 246 20.77 -11.79 -6.69
C ASN A 246 20.96 -10.78 -5.54
N ILE A 247 20.13 -10.89 -4.50
CA ILE A 247 20.17 -10.02 -3.31
C ILE A 247 20.69 -10.83 -2.12
N ASP A 248 21.78 -10.36 -1.52
CA ASP A 248 22.32 -10.98 -0.31
C ASP A 248 21.40 -10.83 0.90
N PHE A 249 21.09 -11.96 1.55
CA PHE A 249 20.32 -11.95 2.78
C PHE A 249 21.12 -11.35 3.95
N LYS A 250 20.57 -10.30 4.57
CA LYS A 250 21.25 -9.48 5.60
C LYS A 250 21.14 -10.02 7.02
N TYR A 251 20.10 -10.80 7.32
CA TYR A 251 19.82 -11.26 8.69
C TYR A 251 20.35 -12.67 8.97
N LYS A 252 21.45 -13.06 8.31
CA LYS A 252 22.17 -14.30 8.60
C LYS A 252 22.69 -14.23 10.03
N LYS A 253 22.07 -15.00 10.94
CA LYS A 253 22.66 -15.45 12.19
C LYS A 253 22.34 -16.93 12.34
#